data_AF-K6ZNV1-F1
#
_entry.id   AF-K6ZNV1-F1
#
_cell.length_a   1.000
_cell.length_b   1.000
_cell.length_c   1.000
_cell.angle_alpha   90.00
_cell.angle_beta   90.00
_cell.angle_gamma   90.00
#
_symmetry.space_group_name_H-M   'P 1'
#
loop_
_entity.id
_entity.type
_entity.pdbx_description
1 polymer ?
#
loop_
_entity_poly.entity_id
_entity_poly.type
_entity_poly.pdbx_seq_one_letter_code
_entity_poly.pdbx_strand_id
1 'polypeptide(L)'
;MTALLCVRNRFNETTTIQLMSAALSIFGLAEDASNVDQSEQSSSAKVTHHEPLAKISPNKAFSRILTQYQQGVWLQGYRHGLWLNKTFKEHLKQLQYESTDTSILALAIRLTLIMHNTQKRTKQSFQSALALVVQKSPSAQAQLLEPLLAYPSVTPPGTYIMLDDDSLALVTGIAGDKLLCYPQNTSRHSSTHSSHFSVARTRVRRVYPAQSIKKLGNLTTWWGNDWQLFEQESGTKAESPFMQSYKMSRPPVTLTAIQSQLNKPVQDINKLSLAIAREPSFAQHLRKTASQSSRQKLPIKDIQHGLMMHGFERSGSIIMQQALLSRLNQHHFPLQRAFISFVQLRGHIAASLAKIGNIGIPEQACTLAYFACVGLFTHVQLKIQTQWQKSNRTSYDMTTLVRCVKPEQLRSHAVSMAEAWQQRRHEIVALNNYHDVNYLTENKRSPQVELAAILGISLMLTRELYFSDAKRCVQSQQYCSSACEALRINGQELEYIKSEAYTICHSFSPL
;
A
#
# COMPACT_ATOMS: atom_id res chain seq x y z
N MET A 1 11.61 -13.46 -13.50
CA MET A 1 12.47 -13.92 -12.39
C MET A 1 12.36 -13.02 -11.16
N THR A 2 12.47 -11.70 -11.31
CA THR A 2 12.38 -10.73 -10.20
C THR A 2 11.13 -10.88 -9.34
N ALA A 3 9.94 -10.96 -9.96
CA ALA A 3 8.68 -11.17 -9.25
C ALA A 3 8.69 -12.45 -8.40
N LEU A 4 9.20 -13.54 -8.96
CA LEU A 4 9.25 -14.85 -8.31
C LEU A 4 10.15 -14.80 -7.07
N LEU A 5 11.32 -14.16 -7.18
CA LEU A 5 12.23 -13.95 -6.06
C LEU A 5 11.65 -13.05 -4.97
N CYS A 6 10.99 -11.96 -5.34
CA CYS A 6 10.37 -11.03 -4.40
C CYS A 6 9.25 -11.71 -3.61
N VAL A 7 8.32 -12.40 -4.30
CA VAL A 7 7.20 -13.12 -3.67
C VAL A 7 7.71 -14.22 -2.73
N ARG A 8 8.74 -14.96 -3.15
CA ARG A 8 9.32 -16.04 -2.36
C ARG A 8 10.07 -15.55 -1.12
N ASN A 9 10.68 -14.37 -1.19
CA ASN A 9 11.31 -13.71 -0.04
C ASN A 9 10.32 -12.84 0.78
N ARG A 10 9.01 -12.92 0.50
CA ARG A 10 7.94 -12.18 1.21
C ARG A 10 8.10 -10.66 1.15
N PHE A 11 8.59 -10.14 0.02
CA PHE A 11 8.65 -8.71 -0.22
C PHE A 11 7.24 -8.13 -0.35
N ASN A 12 7.09 -6.85 0.01
CA ASN A 12 5.83 -6.13 -0.18
C ASN A 12 5.47 -6.10 -1.67
N GLU A 13 4.17 -6.08 -1.99
CA GLU A 13 3.67 -5.96 -3.36
C GLU A 13 4.19 -4.67 -4.02
N THR A 14 4.29 -3.57 -3.27
CA THR A 14 4.82 -2.29 -3.78
C THR A 14 6.29 -2.39 -4.17
N THR A 15 7.13 -3.00 -3.32
CA THR A 15 8.55 -3.17 -3.62
C THR A 15 8.75 -4.17 -4.73
N THR A 16 7.93 -5.22 -4.79
CA THR A 16 7.91 -6.18 -5.89
C THR A 16 7.61 -5.49 -7.23
N ILE A 17 6.58 -4.63 -7.26
CA ILE A 17 6.22 -3.86 -8.47
C ILE A 17 7.35 -2.89 -8.85
N GLN A 18 7.93 -2.17 -7.90
CA GLN A 18 9.05 -1.25 -8.16
C GLN A 18 10.31 -1.97 -8.66
N LEU A 19 10.61 -3.16 -8.16
CA LEU A 19 11.74 -3.97 -8.63
C LEU A 19 11.45 -4.59 -9.99
N MET A 20 10.20 -4.99 -10.26
CA MET A 20 9.77 -5.43 -11.59
C MET A 20 9.85 -4.31 -12.60
N SER A 21 9.36 -3.10 -12.27
CA SER A 21 9.46 -1.95 -13.15
C SER A 21 10.92 -1.53 -13.35
N ALA A 22 11.78 -1.62 -12.32
CA ALA A 22 13.22 -1.44 -12.49
C ALA A 22 13.82 -2.45 -13.47
N ALA A 23 13.48 -3.74 -13.37
CA ALA A 23 13.93 -4.76 -14.32
C ALA A 23 13.48 -4.44 -15.74
N LEU A 24 12.20 -4.09 -15.93
CA LEU A 24 11.65 -3.72 -17.23
C LEU A 24 12.32 -2.48 -17.81
N SER A 25 12.57 -1.45 -17.00
CA SER A 25 13.28 -0.24 -17.45
C SER A 25 14.71 -0.53 -17.87
N ILE A 26 15.41 -1.44 -17.18
CA ILE A 26 16.78 -1.85 -17.54
C ILE A 26 16.81 -2.51 -18.92
N PHE A 27 15.87 -3.41 -19.21
CA PHE A 27 15.83 -4.12 -20.50
C PHE A 27 15.21 -3.29 -21.62
N GLY A 28 14.11 -2.58 -21.38
CA GLY A 28 13.43 -1.77 -22.38
C GLY A 28 14.29 -0.60 -22.87
N LEU A 29 14.94 0.13 -21.96
CA LEU A 29 15.82 1.23 -22.36
C LEU A 29 17.15 0.76 -22.98
N ALA A 30 17.51 -0.52 -22.80
CA ALA A 30 18.67 -1.11 -23.48
C ALA A 30 18.35 -1.55 -24.91
N GLU A 31 17.11 -1.96 -25.21
CA GLU A 31 16.66 -2.25 -26.58
C GLU A 31 16.64 -0.98 -27.45
N ASP A 32 16.15 0.15 -26.93
CA ASP A 32 16.11 1.43 -27.66
C ASP A 32 17.51 1.94 -28.04
N ALA A 33 18.50 1.77 -27.16
CA ALA A 33 19.89 2.16 -27.46
C ALA A 33 20.50 1.32 -28.59
N SER A 34 20.09 0.05 -28.72
CA SER A 34 20.60 -0.85 -29.77
C SER A 34 19.93 -0.67 -31.14
N ASN A 35 18.77 0.00 -31.19
CA ASN A 35 18.03 0.27 -32.42
C ASN A 35 18.49 1.58 -33.10
N VAL A 36 18.97 2.57 -32.35
CA VAL A 36 19.45 3.85 -32.90
C VAL A 36 20.78 3.69 -33.66
N ASP A 37 21.68 2.82 -33.19
CA ASP A 37 22.96 2.55 -33.87
C ASP A 37 22.79 1.78 -35.21
N GLN A 38 21.61 1.20 -35.47
CA GLN A 38 21.33 0.48 -36.73
C GLN A 38 20.83 1.37 -37.86
N SER A 39 20.37 2.60 -37.57
CA SER A 39 19.85 3.51 -38.61
C SER A 39 20.92 4.29 -39.39
N GLU A 40 22.18 4.29 -38.96
CA GLU A 40 23.26 5.06 -39.61
C GLU A 40 24.26 4.24 -40.44
N GLN A 41 24.15 2.90 -40.50
CA GLN A 41 25.02 2.07 -41.34
C GLN A 41 24.22 1.20 -42.30
N SER A 42 23.98 1.75 -43.49
CA SER A 42 23.47 1.01 -44.62
C SER A 42 24.55 0.08 -45.21
N SER A 43 24.08 -1.10 -45.63
CA SER A 43 24.68 -2.03 -46.58
C SER A 43 25.85 -2.92 -46.11
N SER A 44 25.59 -4.24 -46.18
CA SER A 44 26.57 -5.34 -46.17
C SER A 44 27.28 -5.73 -44.87
N ALA A 45 26.53 -6.20 -43.87
CA ALA A 45 27.11 -7.15 -42.90
C ALA A 45 26.04 -8.11 -42.41
N LYS A 46 26.34 -9.40 -42.45
CA LYS A 46 25.52 -10.46 -41.86
C LYS A 46 25.24 -10.09 -40.40
N VAL A 47 23.96 -10.04 -40.05
CA VAL A 47 23.43 -9.71 -38.73
C VAL A 47 24.07 -10.62 -37.66
N THR A 48 25.14 -10.14 -37.03
CA THR A 48 25.66 -10.67 -35.78
C THR A 48 25.04 -9.86 -34.65
N HIS A 49 23.88 -10.31 -34.17
CA HIS A 49 23.26 -9.80 -32.95
C HIS A 49 24.13 -10.13 -31.72
N HIS A 50 25.19 -9.37 -31.48
CA HIS A 50 26.07 -9.63 -30.34
C HIS A 50 26.70 -8.36 -29.76
N GLU A 51 26.11 -7.85 -28.68
CA GLU A 51 26.84 -7.42 -27.49
C GLU A 51 25.91 -7.56 -26.26
N PRO A 52 26.34 -8.19 -25.14
CA PRO A 52 25.50 -8.38 -23.98
C PRO A 52 25.36 -7.05 -23.24
N LEU A 53 24.26 -6.32 -23.47
CA LEU A 53 23.97 -5.03 -22.83
C LEU A 53 25.16 -4.05 -22.95
N ALA A 54 25.62 -3.75 -24.16
CA ALA A 54 26.67 -2.74 -24.34
C ALA A 54 26.19 -1.36 -23.88
N LYS A 55 26.91 -0.82 -22.89
CA LYS A 55 26.82 0.56 -22.38
C LYS A 55 25.39 1.05 -22.17
N ILE A 56 24.69 0.48 -21.18
CA ILE A 56 23.58 1.21 -20.54
C ILE A 56 24.16 2.53 -20.01
N SER A 57 23.94 3.62 -20.73
CA SER A 57 24.27 4.96 -20.24
C SER A 57 23.11 5.43 -19.37
N PRO A 58 23.37 6.09 -18.23
CA PRO A 58 22.30 6.54 -17.36
C PRO A 58 21.45 7.58 -18.09
N ASN A 59 20.23 7.20 -18.50
CA ASN A 59 19.25 8.18 -18.96
C ASN A 59 18.98 9.18 -17.82
N LYS A 60 19.58 10.37 -17.94
CA LYS A 60 19.52 11.43 -16.93
C LYS A 60 18.09 11.97 -16.78
N ALA A 61 17.31 12.01 -17.86
CA ALA A 61 15.91 12.44 -17.81
C ALA A 61 15.06 11.44 -17.02
N PHE A 62 15.22 10.14 -17.29
CA PHE A 62 14.53 9.08 -16.56
C PHE A 62 14.90 9.06 -15.07
N SER A 63 16.20 9.22 -14.76
CA SER A 63 16.67 9.30 -13.38
C SER A 63 16.12 10.53 -12.65
N ARG A 64 15.99 11.67 -13.34
CA ARG A 64 15.36 12.90 -12.78
C ARG A 64 13.89 12.67 -12.47
N ILE A 65 13.15 12.02 -13.37
CA ILE A 65 11.74 11.64 -13.16
C ILE A 65 11.62 10.77 -11.91
N LEU A 66 12.39 9.68 -11.82
CA LEU A 66 12.33 8.79 -10.65
C LEU A 66 12.72 9.50 -9.34
N THR A 67 13.65 10.46 -9.40
CA THR A 67 14.03 11.29 -8.25
C THR A 67 12.90 12.25 -7.85
N GLN A 68 12.28 12.90 -8.82
CA GLN A 68 11.16 13.83 -8.63
C GLN A 68 9.94 13.12 -8.01
N TYR A 69 9.68 11.88 -8.41
CA TYR A 69 8.60 11.05 -7.88
C TYR A 69 9.01 10.17 -6.67
N GLN A 70 10.19 10.42 -6.08
CA GLN A 70 10.70 9.74 -4.89
C GLN A 70 10.69 8.19 -4.98
N GLN A 71 10.91 7.65 -6.18
CA GLN A 71 10.94 6.20 -6.41
C GLN A 71 12.32 5.62 -6.08
N GLY A 72 12.67 5.62 -4.78
CA GLY A 72 14.00 5.23 -4.30
C GLY A 72 14.44 3.82 -4.72
N VAL A 73 13.58 2.82 -4.51
CA VAL A 73 13.89 1.41 -4.84
C VAL A 73 14.01 1.19 -6.35
N TRP A 74 13.13 1.81 -7.14
CA TRP A 74 13.20 1.76 -8.61
C TRP A 74 14.46 2.46 -9.11
N LEU A 75 14.77 3.66 -8.60
CA LEU A 75 15.96 4.41 -8.99
C LEU A 75 17.25 3.66 -8.62
N GLN A 76 17.33 3.11 -7.41
CA GLN A 76 18.46 2.30 -6.96
C GLN A 76 18.60 1.04 -7.82
N GLY A 77 17.49 0.33 -8.08
CA GLY A 77 17.48 -0.84 -8.95
C GLY A 77 17.93 -0.52 -10.38
N TYR A 78 17.40 0.56 -10.97
CA TYR A 78 17.77 1.03 -12.31
C TYR A 78 19.24 1.43 -12.39
N ARG A 79 19.75 2.19 -11.40
CA ARG A 79 21.18 2.54 -11.29
C ARG A 79 22.05 1.31 -11.14
N HIS A 80 21.57 0.29 -10.43
CA HIS A 80 22.27 -0.98 -10.29
C HIS A 80 22.37 -1.74 -11.62
N GLY A 81 21.42 -1.52 -12.56
CA GLY A 81 21.51 -2.00 -13.93
C GLY A 81 22.77 -1.55 -14.69
N LEU A 82 23.30 -0.35 -14.39
CA LEU A 82 24.55 0.15 -15.00
C LEU A 82 25.77 -0.72 -14.64
N TRP A 83 25.70 -1.43 -13.51
CA TRP A 83 26.77 -2.30 -13.02
C TRP A 83 26.73 -3.69 -13.64
N LEU A 84 25.70 -4.01 -14.45
CA LEU A 84 25.65 -5.24 -15.25
C LEU A 84 26.78 -5.32 -16.29
N ASN A 85 27.32 -4.16 -16.68
CA ASN A 85 28.48 -4.02 -17.57
C ASN A 85 29.78 -4.55 -16.93
N LYS A 86 29.85 -4.65 -15.60
CA LYS A 86 31.03 -5.20 -14.90
C LYS A 86 31.08 -6.72 -15.01
N THR A 87 32.27 -7.28 -14.78
CA THR A 87 32.46 -8.73 -14.82
C THR A 87 31.54 -9.42 -13.80
N PHE A 88 31.04 -10.60 -14.17
CA PHE A 88 30.08 -11.35 -13.34
C PHE A 88 30.54 -11.53 -11.88
N LYS A 89 31.84 -11.78 -11.66
CA LYS A 89 32.41 -11.94 -10.32
C LYS A 89 32.47 -10.62 -9.54
N GLU A 90 32.83 -9.52 -10.18
CA GLU A 90 32.91 -8.20 -9.53
C GLU A 90 31.53 -7.70 -9.13
N HIS A 91 30.55 -7.87 -10.03
CA HIS A 91 29.18 -7.45 -9.78
C HIS A 91 28.57 -8.19 -8.59
N LEU A 92 28.74 -9.52 -8.51
CA LEU A 92 28.22 -10.29 -7.37
C LEU A 92 28.94 -9.96 -6.05
N LYS A 93 30.25 -9.71 -6.06
CA LYS A 93 30.97 -9.30 -4.84
C LYS A 93 30.47 -7.96 -4.29
N GLN A 94 30.09 -7.03 -5.16
CA GLN A 94 29.62 -5.71 -4.75
C GLN A 94 28.23 -5.73 -4.10
N LEU A 95 27.47 -6.81 -4.28
CA LEU A 95 26.19 -7.00 -3.58
C LEU A 95 26.34 -7.02 -2.05
N GLN A 96 27.55 -7.23 -1.52
CA GLN A 96 27.82 -7.19 -0.09
C GLN A 96 27.51 -5.83 0.56
N TYR A 97 27.61 -4.73 -0.19
CA TYR A 97 27.42 -3.36 0.29
C TYR A 97 26.07 -2.75 -0.10
N GLU A 98 25.23 -3.54 -0.77
CA GLU A 98 23.98 -3.11 -1.36
C GLU A 98 22.78 -3.51 -0.48
N SER A 99 21.64 -2.84 -0.69
CA SER A 99 20.41 -3.20 0.02
C SER A 99 19.90 -4.58 -0.41
N THR A 100 19.06 -5.19 0.42
CA THR A 100 18.40 -6.46 0.11
C THR A 100 17.59 -6.38 -1.19
N ASP A 101 16.97 -5.24 -1.42
CA ASP A 101 16.06 -4.99 -2.54
C ASP A 101 16.81 -4.93 -3.87
N THR A 102 17.93 -4.19 -3.92
CA THR A 102 18.79 -4.13 -5.10
C THR A 102 19.49 -5.46 -5.34
N SER A 103 19.88 -6.16 -4.27
CA SER A 103 20.49 -7.49 -4.34
C SER A 103 19.56 -8.52 -4.99
N ILE A 104 18.26 -8.55 -4.64
CA ILE A 104 17.29 -9.44 -5.28
C ILE A 104 17.18 -9.16 -6.77
N LEU A 105 17.07 -7.89 -7.16
CA LEU A 105 16.98 -7.51 -8.55
C LEU A 105 18.24 -7.93 -9.33
N ALA A 106 19.41 -7.67 -8.77
CA ALA A 106 20.69 -8.03 -9.38
C ALA A 106 20.83 -9.53 -9.60
N LEU A 107 20.50 -10.32 -8.58
CA LEU A 107 20.53 -11.79 -8.63
C LEU A 107 19.51 -12.30 -9.66
N ALA A 108 18.30 -11.74 -9.68
CA ALA A 108 17.26 -12.10 -10.64
C ALA A 108 17.70 -11.82 -12.09
N ILE A 109 18.30 -10.66 -12.34
CA ILE A 109 18.79 -10.27 -13.67
C ILE A 109 19.95 -11.16 -14.10
N ARG A 110 20.95 -11.40 -13.24
CA ARG A 110 22.09 -12.26 -13.58
C ARG A 110 21.66 -13.71 -13.84
N LEU A 111 20.75 -14.24 -13.03
CA LEU A 111 20.21 -15.58 -13.23
C LEU A 111 19.49 -15.67 -14.60
N THR A 112 18.69 -14.66 -14.94
CA THR A 112 17.99 -14.58 -16.23
C THR A 112 18.99 -14.48 -17.40
N LEU A 113 19.99 -13.60 -17.29
CA LEU A 113 21.03 -13.42 -18.31
C LEU A 113 21.84 -14.70 -18.54
N ILE A 114 22.18 -15.45 -17.49
CA ILE A 114 22.91 -16.71 -17.61
C ILE A 114 22.06 -17.77 -18.31
N MET A 115 20.78 -17.88 -17.96
CA MET A 115 19.86 -18.85 -18.57
C MET A 115 19.63 -18.59 -20.06
N HIS A 116 19.60 -17.32 -20.46
CA HIS A 116 19.27 -16.90 -21.81
C HIS A 116 20.49 -16.45 -22.64
N ASN A 117 21.72 -16.63 -22.13
CA ASN A 117 22.93 -16.20 -22.83
C ASN A 117 23.10 -16.96 -24.16
N THR A 118 23.01 -16.24 -25.28
CA THR A 118 23.12 -16.77 -26.64
C THR A 118 24.57 -17.04 -27.07
N GLN A 119 25.57 -16.53 -26.34
CA GLN A 119 26.99 -16.64 -26.74
C GLN A 119 27.64 -17.97 -26.34
N LYS A 120 27.14 -18.68 -25.32
CA LYS A 120 27.67 -20.00 -24.95
C LYS A 120 27.02 -21.09 -25.80
N ARG A 121 27.83 -21.88 -26.53
CA ARG A 121 27.37 -23.07 -27.28
C ARG A 121 26.61 -24.08 -26.41
N THR A 122 26.80 -24.05 -25.08
CA THR A 122 26.10 -24.90 -24.12
C THR A 122 25.04 -24.11 -23.36
N LYS A 123 23.77 -24.39 -23.63
CA LYS A 123 22.64 -23.84 -22.86
C LYS A 123 22.70 -24.37 -21.43
N GLN A 124 22.80 -23.48 -20.46
CA GLN A 124 22.83 -23.85 -19.04
C GLN A 124 21.41 -24.11 -18.52
N SER A 125 21.23 -25.20 -17.79
CA SER A 125 19.96 -25.47 -17.08
C SER A 125 19.79 -24.47 -15.94
N PHE A 126 18.54 -24.24 -15.52
CA PHE A 126 18.22 -23.38 -14.37
C PHE A 126 19.06 -23.74 -13.13
N GLN A 127 19.18 -25.04 -12.83
CA GLN A 127 19.97 -25.53 -11.70
C GLN A 127 21.46 -25.17 -11.81
N SER A 128 22.05 -25.33 -12.99
CA SER A 128 23.46 -24.98 -13.20
C SER A 128 23.69 -23.46 -13.11
N ALA A 129 22.73 -22.65 -13.58
CA ALA A 129 22.77 -21.20 -13.45
C ALA A 129 22.63 -20.76 -11.99
N LEU A 130 21.68 -21.33 -11.25
CA LEU A 130 21.45 -21.08 -9.83
C LEU A 130 22.69 -21.44 -9.00
N ALA A 131 23.26 -22.63 -9.20
CA ALA A 131 24.47 -23.07 -8.50
C ALA A 131 25.65 -22.12 -8.75
N LEU A 132 25.80 -21.65 -9.99
CA LEU A 132 26.87 -20.73 -10.37
C LEU A 132 26.69 -19.35 -9.69
N VAL A 133 25.46 -18.84 -9.61
CA VAL A 133 25.16 -17.59 -8.90
C VAL A 133 25.38 -17.77 -7.40
N VAL A 134 24.87 -18.84 -6.78
CA VAL A 134 25.06 -19.12 -5.35
C VAL A 134 26.55 -19.23 -4.98
N GLN A 135 27.35 -19.92 -5.78
CA GLN A 135 28.80 -20.08 -5.54
C GLN A 135 29.60 -18.78 -5.64
N LYS A 136 29.07 -17.76 -6.32
CA LYS A 136 29.78 -16.49 -6.58
C LYS A 136 29.17 -15.30 -5.84
N SER A 137 28.02 -15.47 -5.21
CA SER A 137 27.39 -14.47 -4.34
C SER A 137 27.99 -14.50 -2.93
N PRO A 138 28.04 -13.36 -2.22
CA PRO A 138 28.39 -13.34 -0.81
C PRO A 138 27.32 -14.07 0.03
N SER A 139 27.71 -14.59 1.20
CA SER A 139 26.87 -15.48 2.02
C SER A 139 25.53 -14.88 2.44
N ALA A 140 25.49 -13.59 2.80
CA ALA A 140 24.26 -12.91 3.19
C ALA A 140 23.25 -12.78 2.02
N GLN A 141 23.73 -12.50 0.81
CA GLN A 141 22.90 -12.34 -0.38
C GLN A 141 22.55 -13.69 -1.02
N ALA A 142 23.37 -14.72 -0.81
CA ALA A 142 23.07 -16.09 -1.22
C ALA A 142 21.81 -16.65 -0.52
N GLN A 143 21.53 -16.22 0.73
CA GLN A 143 20.29 -16.57 1.45
C GLN A 143 19.03 -16.10 0.71
N LEU A 144 19.10 -15.01 -0.07
CA LEU A 144 17.97 -14.52 -0.87
C LEU A 144 17.58 -15.48 -2.02
N LEU A 145 18.48 -16.40 -2.38
CA LEU A 145 18.25 -17.47 -3.35
C LEU A 145 17.79 -18.77 -2.68
N GLU A 146 17.85 -18.87 -1.35
CA GLU A 146 17.38 -20.04 -0.60
C GLU A 146 15.91 -20.38 -0.90
N PRO A 147 14.99 -19.41 -1.04
CA PRO A 147 13.61 -19.72 -1.44
C PRO A 147 13.47 -20.24 -2.87
N LEU A 148 14.49 -20.04 -3.73
CA LEU A 148 14.60 -20.69 -5.04
C LEU A 148 15.28 -22.04 -4.99
N LEU A 149 15.81 -22.45 -3.84
CA LEU A 149 16.27 -23.81 -3.55
C LEU A 149 15.17 -24.60 -2.82
N ALA A 150 14.33 -23.90 -2.04
CA ALA A 150 13.14 -24.44 -1.43
C ALA A 150 12.06 -24.78 -2.46
N TYR A 151 11.37 -25.88 -2.20
CA TYR A 151 10.27 -26.38 -3.01
C TYR A 151 9.27 -25.26 -3.39
N PRO A 152 8.97 -25.00 -4.68
CA PRO A 152 9.13 -25.84 -5.84
C PRO A 152 10.28 -25.41 -6.77
N SER A 153 11.41 -24.99 -6.23
CA SER A 153 12.68 -24.61 -6.88
C SER A 153 13.20 -25.31 -8.16
N VAL A 154 12.74 -26.50 -8.54
CA VAL A 154 13.37 -27.29 -9.63
C VAL A 154 12.74 -27.05 -11.02
N THR A 155 11.47 -26.65 -11.09
CA THR A 155 10.76 -26.40 -12.37
C THR A 155 9.92 -25.12 -12.30
N PRO A 156 10.53 -23.93 -12.43
CA PRO A 156 9.78 -22.68 -12.42
C PRO A 156 8.86 -22.57 -13.65
N PRO A 157 7.79 -21.76 -13.59
CA PRO A 157 6.96 -21.46 -14.76
C PRO A 157 7.81 -20.93 -15.93
N GLY A 158 7.47 -21.37 -17.13
CA GLY A 158 8.21 -21.08 -18.37
C GLY A 158 9.29 -22.12 -18.73
N THR A 159 9.49 -23.14 -17.89
CA THR A 159 10.46 -24.22 -18.17
C THR A 159 9.82 -25.37 -18.94
N TYR A 160 10.54 -25.92 -19.91
CA TYR A 160 10.13 -27.14 -20.61
C TYR A 160 10.55 -28.37 -19.81
N ILE A 161 9.64 -29.32 -19.68
CA ILE A 161 9.84 -30.58 -18.96
C ILE A 161 9.50 -31.76 -19.88
N MET A 162 10.21 -32.86 -19.69
CA MET A 162 9.86 -34.18 -20.22
C MET A 162 9.23 -34.99 -19.11
N LEU A 163 8.09 -35.60 -19.39
CA LEU A 163 7.41 -36.50 -18.47
C LEU A 163 7.87 -37.95 -18.66
N ASP A 164 7.49 -38.84 -17.74
CA ASP A 164 7.88 -40.27 -17.81
C ASP A 164 7.37 -41.00 -19.05
N ASP A 165 6.27 -40.50 -19.63
CA ASP A 165 5.66 -41.00 -20.86
C ASP A 165 6.31 -40.41 -22.13
N ASP A 166 7.51 -39.81 -21.99
CA ASP A 166 8.26 -39.10 -23.03
C ASP A 166 7.49 -37.95 -23.70
N SER A 167 6.40 -37.49 -23.08
CA SER A 167 5.69 -36.30 -23.51
C SER A 167 6.42 -35.02 -23.07
N LEU A 168 6.38 -34.00 -23.93
CA LEU A 168 6.93 -32.69 -23.63
C LEU A 168 5.83 -31.76 -23.15
N ALA A 169 6.14 -30.97 -22.13
CA ALA A 169 5.23 -29.96 -21.62
C ALA A 169 5.96 -28.69 -21.18
N LEU A 170 5.27 -27.57 -21.27
CA LEU A 170 5.69 -26.28 -20.73
C LEU A 170 5.00 -26.06 -19.38
N VAL A 171 5.75 -25.77 -18.32
CA VAL A 171 5.16 -25.44 -17.02
C VAL A 171 4.55 -24.04 -17.09
N THR A 172 3.22 -23.93 -16.95
CA THR A 172 2.51 -22.64 -16.90
C THR A 172 2.30 -22.14 -15.48
N GLY A 173 2.24 -23.05 -14.50
CA GLY A 173 2.00 -22.70 -13.10
C GLY A 173 2.33 -23.85 -12.15
N ILE A 174 2.29 -23.56 -10.85
CA ILE A 174 2.57 -24.54 -9.79
C ILE A 174 1.47 -24.43 -8.74
N ALA A 175 0.80 -25.54 -8.44
CA ALA A 175 -0.29 -25.63 -7.48
C ALA A 175 0.03 -26.72 -6.44
N GLY A 176 0.60 -26.31 -5.30
CA GLY A 176 1.03 -27.25 -4.26
C GLY A 176 2.09 -28.22 -4.80
N ASP A 177 1.79 -29.52 -4.77
CA ASP A 177 2.67 -30.58 -5.27
C ASP A 177 2.53 -30.89 -6.77
N LYS A 178 1.64 -30.18 -7.46
CA LYS A 178 1.32 -30.41 -8.87
C LYS A 178 1.84 -29.27 -9.75
N LEU A 179 2.32 -29.64 -10.92
CA LEU A 179 2.67 -28.72 -11.99
C LEU A 179 1.47 -28.56 -12.92
N LEU A 180 1.13 -27.32 -13.24
CA LEU A 180 0.21 -27.00 -14.31
C LEU A 180 1.03 -26.86 -15.59
N CYS A 181 0.68 -27.67 -16.58
CA CYS A 181 1.47 -27.91 -17.76
C CYS A 181 0.64 -27.67 -19.01
N TYR A 182 1.27 -27.10 -20.03
CA TYR A 182 0.74 -26.98 -21.37
C TYR A 182 1.46 -27.96 -22.30
N PRO A 183 0.73 -28.81 -23.04
CA PRO A 183 1.33 -29.83 -23.91
C PRO A 183 2.15 -29.20 -25.03
N GLN A 184 3.28 -29.81 -25.36
CA GLN A 184 4.16 -29.36 -26.44
C GLN A 184 4.44 -30.53 -27.38
N ASN A 185 4.16 -30.31 -28.67
CA ASN A 185 4.42 -31.29 -29.71
C ASN A 185 5.67 -30.89 -30.49
N THR A 186 6.59 -31.83 -30.63
CA THR A 186 7.74 -31.71 -31.53
C THR A 186 7.71 -32.86 -32.53
N SER A 187 8.51 -32.78 -33.60
CA SER A 187 8.61 -33.85 -34.60
C SER A 187 9.02 -35.22 -34.04
N ARG A 188 9.56 -35.26 -32.81
CA ARG A 188 10.02 -36.49 -32.14
C ARG A 188 9.18 -36.90 -30.93
N HIS A 189 8.37 -35.98 -30.39
CA HIS A 189 7.59 -36.21 -29.16
C HIS A 189 6.20 -35.60 -29.33
N SER A 190 5.17 -36.43 -29.34
CA SER A 190 3.78 -35.99 -29.28
C SER A 190 3.27 -36.10 -27.84
N SER A 191 2.70 -35.03 -27.32
CA SER A 191 1.98 -35.09 -26.06
C SER A 191 0.66 -35.85 -26.22
N THR A 192 0.33 -36.65 -25.21
CA THR A 192 -0.94 -37.37 -25.09
C THR A 192 -2.09 -36.45 -24.65
N HIS A 193 -1.76 -35.25 -24.18
CA HIS A 193 -2.70 -34.26 -23.68
C HIS A 193 -2.94 -33.18 -24.74
N SER A 194 -4.21 -32.85 -25.00
CA SER A 194 -4.62 -31.81 -25.96
C SER A 194 -4.83 -30.43 -25.31
N SER A 195 -4.95 -30.37 -23.98
CA SER A 195 -5.23 -29.15 -23.22
C SER A 195 -4.33 -29.02 -21.99
N HIS A 196 -4.48 -27.89 -21.27
CA HIS A 196 -3.81 -27.68 -19.99
C HIS A 196 -4.08 -28.86 -19.04
N PHE A 197 -3.05 -29.36 -18.39
CA PHE A 197 -3.14 -30.54 -17.52
C PHE A 197 -2.29 -30.39 -16.28
N SER A 198 -2.65 -31.12 -15.21
CA SER A 198 -1.90 -31.11 -13.95
C SER A 198 -1.11 -32.40 -13.79
N VAL A 199 0.17 -32.30 -13.45
CA VAL A 199 1.07 -33.45 -13.31
C VAL A 199 1.78 -33.43 -11.97
N ALA A 200 1.85 -34.58 -11.31
CA ALA A 200 2.67 -34.75 -10.11
C ALA A 200 4.16 -34.67 -10.47
N ARG A 201 4.97 -34.04 -9.62
CA ARG A 201 6.39 -33.82 -9.91
C ARG A 201 7.26 -35.06 -10.03
N THR A 202 6.85 -36.15 -9.39
CA THR A 202 7.49 -37.46 -9.55
C THR A 202 7.51 -37.92 -11.00
N ARG A 203 6.60 -37.38 -11.83
CA ARG A 203 6.51 -37.69 -13.24
C ARG A 203 7.41 -36.86 -14.15
N VAL A 204 8.31 -36.05 -13.61
CA VAL A 204 9.23 -35.22 -14.41
C VAL A 204 10.56 -35.94 -14.58
N ARG A 205 10.77 -36.52 -15.75
CA ARG A 205 12.00 -37.23 -16.14
C ARG A 205 13.17 -36.27 -16.39
N ARG A 206 12.91 -35.13 -17.05
CA ARG A 206 13.97 -34.18 -17.42
C ARG A 206 13.48 -32.75 -17.50
N VAL A 207 14.33 -31.80 -17.11
CA VAL A 207 14.09 -30.36 -17.24
C VAL A 207 15.03 -29.79 -18.31
N TYR A 208 14.48 -29.10 -19.28
CA TYR A 208 15.24 -28.48 -20.37
C TYR A 208 15.58 -27.02 -20.08
N PRO A 209 16.68 -26.49 -20.65
CA PRO A 209 17.01 -25.08 -20.54
C PRO A 209 15.92 -24.23 -21.21
N ALA A 210 15.74 -23.01 -20.70
CA ALA A 210 14.80 -22.05 -21.26
C ALA A 210 15.16 -21.79 -22.74
N GLN A 211 14.19 -21.97 -23.63
CA GLN A 211 14.40 -21.71 -25.06
C GLN A 211 14.24 -20.21 -25.34
N SER A 212 15.06 -19.67 -26.26
CA SER A 212 14.83 -18.32 -26.74
C SER A 212 13.54 -18.28 -27.55
N ILE A 213 12.65 -17.35 -27.20
CA ILE A 213 11.43 -17.11 -27.96
C ILE A 213 11.87 -16.35 -29.22
N LYS A 214 12.13 -17.09 -30.31
CA LYS A 214 12.62 -16.53 -31.59
C LYS A 214 11.68 -15.51 -32.24
N LYS A 215 10.45 -15.36 -31.73
CA LYS A 215 9.48 -14.35 -32.13
C LYS A 215 8.77 -13.78 -30.90
N LEU A 216 9.40 -12.81 -30.24
CA LEU A 216 8.69 -11.88 -29.35
C LEU A 216 7.67 -11.00 -30.11
N GLY A 217 7.59 -11.08 -31.44
CA GLY A 217 6.52 -10.44 -32.23
C GLY A 217 5.09 -10.87 -31.88
N ASN A 218 4.93 -11.94 -31.09
CA ASN A 218 3.63 -12.29 -30.54
C ASN A 218 3.28 -11.49 -29.27
N LEU A 219 4.28 -10.94 -28.56
CA LEU A 219 4.03 -9.98 -27.49
C LEU A 219 3.51 -8.66 -28.06
N THR A 220 3.96 -8.22 -29.24
CA THR A 220 3.38 -7.05 -29.94
C THR A 220 1.96 -7.28 -30.46
N THR A 221 1.50 -8.53 -30.62
CA THR A 221 0.08 -8.81 -30.89
C THR A 221 -0.73 -8.90 -29.59
N TRP A 222 -0.17 -9.45 -28.52
CA TRP A 222 -0.81 -9.44 -27.19
C TRP A 222 -0.89 -8.04 -26.54
N TRP A 223 0.01 -7.13 -26.95
CA TRP A 223 0.10 -5.73 -26.53
C TRP A 223 -0.22 -4.80 -27.72
N GLY A 224 -0.87 -5.34 -28.76
CA GLY A 224 -1.27 -4.61 -29.96
C GLY A 224 -2.65 -3.99 -29.79
N ASN A 225 -3.57 -4.29 -30.70
CA ASN A 225 -4.90 -3.68 -30.77
C ASN A 225 -5.68 -3.71 -29.44
N ASP A 226 -5.56 -4.77 -28.64
CA ASP A 226 -6.22 -4.86 -27.32
C ASP A 226 -5.60 -3.91 -26.28
N TRP A 227 -4.28 -3.70 -26.33
CA TRP A 227 -3.62 -2.68 -25.51
C TRP A 227 -3.88 -1.27 -26.03
N GLN A 228 -3.98 -1.06 -27.34
CA GLN A 228 -4.35 0.24 -27.91
C GLN A 228 -5.81 0.59 -27.63
N LEU A 229 -6.71 -0.39 -27.64
CA LEU A 229 -8.09 -0.26 -27.18
C LEU A 229 -8.12 0.03 -25.68
N PHE A 230 -7.33 -0.69 -24.87
CA PHE A 230 -7.15 -0.40 -23.46
C PHE A 230 -6.57 1.00 -23.22
N GLU A 231 -5.57 1.45 -23.97
CA GLU A 231 -4.95 2.79 -23.89
C GLU A 231 -5.94 3.89 -24.30
N GLN A 232 -6.76 3.65 -25.32
CA GLN A 232 -7.85 4.55 -25.73
C GLN A 232 -8.97 4.61 -24.68
N GLU A 233 -9.34 3.48 -24.06
CA GLU A 233 -10.27 3.43 -22.93
C GLU A 233 -9.68 4.09 -21.67
N SER A 234 -8.39 3.89 -21.42
CA SER A 234 -7.61 4.44 -20.31
C SER A 234 -7.27 5.93 -20.46
N GLY A 235 -7.22 6.46 -21.68
CA GLY A 235 -6.99 7.90 -21.94
C GLY A 235 -8.05 8.81 -21.30
N THR A 236 -9.22 8.27 -20.93
CA THR A 236 -10.28 8.97 -20.19
C THR A 236 -10.08 9.01 -18.68
N LYS A 237 -9.17 8.19 -18.12
CA LYS A 237 -8.83 8.16 -16.68
C LYS A 237 -7.33 8.21 -16.53
N ALA A 238 -6.80 9.36 -16.07
CA ALA A 238 -5.39 9.56 -15.80
C ALA A 238 -4.76 8.35 -15.05
N GLU A 239 -4.12 7.46 -15.82
CA GLU A 239 -3.42 6.32 -15.29
C GLU A 239 -2.22 6.84 -14.53
N SER A 240 -2.23 6.54 -13.24
CA SER A 240 -1.14 6.84 -12.35
C SER A 240 -0.33 5.55 -12.20
N PRO A 241 1.01 5.61 -12.23
CA PRO A 241 1.86 4.45 -11.90
C PRO A 241 1.68 3.96 -10.46
N PHE A 242 0.89 4.67 -9.65
CA PHE A 242 0.44 4.25 -8.33
C PHE A 242 -0.83 3.43 -8.43
N MET A 243 -0.84 2.30 -7.72
CA MET A 243 -2.05 1.49 -7.46
C MET A 243 -3.25 2.38 -7.15
N GLN A 244 -4.42 2.04 -7.70
CA GLN A 244 -5.68 2.56 -7.20
C GLN A 244 -5.71 2.35 -5.68
N SER A 245 -6.04 3.40 -4.93
CA SER A 245 -6.12 3.38 -3.46
C SER A 245 -6.73 2.07 -2.98
N TYR A 246 -6.00 1.36 -2.11
CA TYR A 246 -6.43 0.09 -1.52
C TYR A 246 -7.90 0.18 -1.09
N LYS A 247 -8.73 -0.81 -1.46
CA LYS A 247 -10.10 -0.94 -0.97
C LYS A 247 -10.09 -1.30 0.52
N MET A 248 -9.67 -0.37 1.38
CA MET A 248 -9.79 -0.44 2.84
C MET A 248 -11.24 -0.26 3.32
N SER A 249 -12.19 -0.11 2.38
CA SER A 249 -13.59 0.25 2.64
C SER A 249 -14.39 -0.81 3.39
N ARG A 250 -14.03 -2.09 3.38
CA ARG A 250 -14.84 -3.11 4.07
C ARG A 250 -14.56 -3.13 5.59
N PRO A 251 -15.57 -2.96 6.45
CA PRO A 251 -15.43 -3.11 7.89
C PRO A 251 -15.09 -4.57 8.26
N PRO A 252 -14.43 -4.82 9.41
CA PRO A 252 -14.24 -6.17 9.93
C PRO A 252 -15.58 -6.89 10.12
N VAL A 253 -15.64 -8.19 9.80
CA VAL A 253 -16.88 -8.99 9.91
C VAL A 253 -17.43 -8.98 11.34
N THR A 254 -16.54 -8.96 12.34
CA THR A 254 -16.90 -8.81 13.76
C THR A 254 -17.57 -7.46 14.05
N LEU A 255 -17.09 -6.37 13.45
CA LEU A 255 -17.69 -5.04 13.57
C LEU A 255 -19.05 -4.97 12.88
N THR A 256 -19.20 -5.56 11.69
CA THR A 256 -20.50 -5.64 11.00
C THR A 256 -21.51 -6.43 11.84
N ALA A 257 -21.09 -7.53 12.47
CA ALA A 257 -21.93 -8.28 13.39
C ALA A 257 -22.34 -7.43 14.61
N ILE A 258 -21.42 -6.68 15.21
CA ILE A 258 -21.70 -5.79 16.35
C ILE A 258 -22.65 -4.65 15.93
N GLN A 259 -22.40 -3.98 14.80
CA GLN A 259 -23.27 -2.93 14.26
C GLN A 259 -24.68 -3.45 13.96
N SER A 260 -24.80 -4.66 13.38
CA SER A 260 -26.10 -5.29 13.12
C SER A 260 -26.90 -5.57 14.39
N GLN A 261 -26.24 -5.77 15.54
CA GLN A 261 -26.91 -5.95 16.83
C GLN A 261 -27.25 -4.61 17.49
N LEU A 262 -26.39 -3.60 17.35
CA LEU A 262 -26.63 -2.25 17.87
C LEU A 262 -27.78 -1.53 17.12
N ASN A 263 -27.94 -1.80 15.82
CA ASN A 263 -28.99 -1.19 15.01
C ASN A 263 -30.37 -1.85 15.17
N LYS A 264 -30.51 -2.90 16.00
CA LYS A 264 -31.82 -3.53 16.27
C LYS A 264 -32.64 -2.70 17.26
N PRO A 265 -33.98 -2.68 17.11
CA PRO A 265 -34.86 -1.95 18.03
C PRO A 265 -34.86 -2.52 19.46
N VAL A 266 -34.60 -3.83 19.61
CA VAL A 266 -34.39 -4.49 20.90
C VAL A 266 -33.00 -5.12 20.88
N GLN A 267 -32.14 -4.63 21.77
CA GLN A 267 -30.74 -5.03 21.84
C GLN A 267 -30.54 -6.12 22.91
N ASP A 268 -29.91 -7.22 22.52
CA ASP A 268 -29.62 -8.35 23.40
C ASP A 268 -28.19 -8.21 23.97
N ILE A 269 -28.10 -7.82 25.25
CA ILE A 269 -26.82 -7.58 25.96
C ILE A 269 -25.92 -8.81 25.89
N ASN A 270 -26.49 -10.01 26.01
CA ASN A 270 -25.73 -11.26 26.04
C ASN A 270 -25.12 -11.57 24.67
N LYS A 271 -25.90 -11.39 23.59
CA LYS A 271 -25.38 -11.59 22.24
C LYS A 271 -24.33 -10.53 21.86
N LEU A 272 -24.53 -9.28 22.30
CA LEU A 272 -23.58 -8.20 22.05
C LEU A 272 -22.28 -8.41 22.83
N SER A 273 -22.35 -8.80 24.10
CA SER A 273 -21.17 -9.08 24.91
C SER A 273 -20.38 -10.28 24.37
N LEU A 274 -21.06 -11.33 23.91
CA LEU A 274 -20.43 -12.46 23.24
C LEU A 274 -19.77 -12.05 21.91
N ALA A 275 -20.41 -11.20 21.12
CA ALA A 275 -19.84 -10.70 19.86
C ALA A 275 -18.59 -9.84 20.10
N ILE A 276 -18.59 -9.01 21.14
CA ILE A 276 -17.43 -8.19 21.54
C ILE A 276 -16.32 -9.06 22.12
N ALA A 277 -16.66 -10.08 22.92
CA ALA A 277 -15.68 -10.99 23.51
C ALA A 277 -14.88 -11.81 22.49
N ARG A 278 -15.42 -12.01 21.27
CA ARG A 278 -14.71 -12.68 20.17
C ARG A 278 -13.49 -11.90 19.68
N GLU A 279 -13.41 -10.60 19.96
CA GLU A 279 -12.33 -9.72 19.52
C GLU A 279 -11.66 -9.12 20.79
N PRO A 280 -10.51 -9.67 21.24
CA PRO A 280 -9.92 -9.29 22.52
C PRO A 280 -9.54 -7.81 22.60
N SER A 281 -9.24 -7.18 21.46
CA SER A 281 -8.85 -5.77 21.41
C SER A 281 -10.01 -4.84 21.74
N PHE A 282 -11.22 -5.15 21.25
CA PHE A 282 -12.45 -4.42 21.59
C PHE A 282 -12.80 -4.60 23.06
N ALA A 283 -12.72 -5.83 23.57
CA ALA A 283 -13.00 -6.12 24.98
C ALA A 283 -12.03 -5.39 25.92
N GLN A 284 -10.73 -5.39 25.62
CA GLN A 284 -9.72 -4.70 26.43
C GLN A 284 -9.91 -3.18 26.37
N HIS A 285 -10.17 -2.62 25.18
CA HIS A 285 -10.36 -1.18 25.01
C HIS A 285 -11.61 -0.69 25.74
N LEU A 286 -12.74 -1.42 25.63
CA LEU A 286 -13.97 -1.10 26.34
C LEU A 286 -13.79 -1.16 27.87
N ARG A 287 -13.10 -2.18 28.38
CA ARG A 287 -12.79 -2.27 29.82
C ARG A 287 -11.94 -1.10 30.29
N LYS A 288 -10.92 -0.73 29.51
CA LYS A 288 -10.02 0.38 29.84
C LYS A 288 -10.78 1.70 29.91
N THR A 289 -11.58 2.02 28.88
CA THR A 289 -12.37 3.26 28.85
C THR A 289 -13.44 3.27 29.93
N ALA A 290 -14.11 2.15 30.20
CA ALA A 290 -15.12 2.03 31.26
C ALA A 290 -14.52 2.19 32.67
N SER A 291 -13.32 1.63 32.89
CA SER A 291 -12.61 1.78 34.16
C SER A 291 -12.17 3.24 34.38
N GLN A 292 -11.75 3.93 33.32
CA GLN A 292 -11.36 5.35 33.37
C GLN A 292 -12.55 6.29 33.57
N SER A 293 -13.73 5.96 33.04
CA SER A 293 -14.95 6.75 33.21
C SER A 293 -15.67 6.48 34.53
N SER A 294 -15.32 5.42 35.25
CA SER A 294 -15.91 5.11 36.56
C SER A 294 -15.54 6.19 37.58
N ARG A 295 -16.53 6.71 38.32
CA ARG A 295 -16.32 7.74 39.37
C ARG A 295 -15.29 7.32 40.42
N GLN A 296 -15.16 6.02 40.67
CA GLN A 296 -14.20 5.44 41.63
C GLN A 296 -12.93 4.87 40.96
N LYS A 297 -12.80 5.00 39.62
CA LYS A 297 -11.71 4.42 38.80
C LYS A 297 -11.47 2.93 39.05
N LEU A 298 -12.51 2.19 39.42
CA LEU A 298 -12.41 0.76 39.71
C LEU A 298 -12.19 -0.03 38.41
N PRO A 299 -11.31 -1.06 38.43
CA PRO A 299 -11.05 -1.88 37.25
C PRO A 299 -12.25 -2.78 36.94
N ILE A 300 -12.90 -2.51 35.80
CA ILE A 300 -14.03 -3.30 35.32
C ILE A 300 -13.50 -4.56 34.62
N LYS A 301 -13.84 -5.73 35.19
CA LYS A 301 -13.42 -7.04 34.64
C LYS A 301 -14.41 -7.60 33.62
N ASP A 302 -15.70 -7.29 33.77
CA ASP A 302 -16.75 -7.84 32.91
C ASP A 302 -17.15 -6.88 31.76
N ILE A 303 -17.31 -7.44 30.56
CA ILE A 303 -17.69 -6.70 29.34
C ILE A 303 -19.13 -6.24 29.46
N GLN A 304 -20.02 -7.05 30.05
CA GLN A 304 -21.43 -6.68 30.25
C GLN A 304 -21.54 -5.47 31.16
N HIS A 305 -20.80 -5.46 32.26
CA HIS A 305 -20.73 -4.30 33.15
C HIS A 305 -20.20 -3.05 32.43
N GLY A 306 -19.17 -3.18 31.60
CA GLY A 306 -18.67 -2.07 30.77
C GLY A 306 -19.70 -1.52 29.77
N LEU A 307 -20.47 -2.41 29.12
CA LEU A 307 -21.56 -2.04 28.21
C LEU A 307 -22.70 -1.32 28.93
N MET A 308 -23.09 -1.80 30.11
CA MET A 308 -24.13 -1.17 30.94
C MET A 308 -23.70 0.21 31.45
N MET A 309 -22.43 0.37 31.82
CA MET A 309 -21.89 1.62 32.33
C MET A 309 -21.83 2.73 31.27
N HIS A 310 -21.46 2.39 30.03
CA HIS A 310 -21.36 3.36 28.95
C HIS A 310 -22.69 3.56 28.21
N GLY A 311 -23.58 2.58 28.24
CA GLY A 311 -24.71 2.49 27.33
C GLY A 311 -24.28 2.01 25.93
N PHE A 312 -25.24 1.56 25.14
CA PHE A 312 -24.99 0.92 23.86
C PHE A 312 -24.45 1.86 22.78
N GLU A 313 -24.98 3.09 22.69
CA GLU A 313 -24.56 4.06 21.67
C GLU A 313 -23.09 4.47 21.87
N ARG A 314 -22.73 4.85 23.10
CA ARG A 314 -21.36 5.22 23.46
C ARG A 314 -20.39 4.05 23.29
N SER A 315 -20.79 2.85 23.72
CA SER A 315 -19.99 1.63 23.52
C SER A 315 -19.77 1.34 22.04
N GLY A 316 -20.80 1.55 21.21
CA GLY A 316 -20.72 1.42 19.75
C GLY A 316 -19.66 2.34 19.15
N SER A 317 -19.65 3.62 19.52
CA SER A 317 -18.64 4.58 19.07
C SER A 317 -17.23 4.21 19.54
N ILE A 318 -17.06 3.78 20.79
CA ILE A 318 -15.75 3.34 21.33
C ILE A 318 -15.21 2.12 20.56
N ILE A 319 -16.06 1.13 20.26
CA ILE A 319 -15.67 -0.04 19.47
C ILE A 319 -15.32 0.39 18.03
N MET A 320 -16.08 1.32 17.45
CA MET A 320 -15.82 1.88 16.12
C MET A 320 -14.44 2.55 16.05
N GLN A 321 -14.10 3.37 17.04
CA GLN A 321 -12.80 4.03 17.15
C GLN A 321 -11.66 3.01 17.18
N GLN A 322 -11.77 1.99 18.03
CA GLN A 322 -10.73 0.96 18.17
C GLN A 322 -10.60 0.12 16.89
N ALA A 323 -11.71 -0.24 16.26
CA ALA A 323 -11.69 -0.98 15.01
C ALA A 323 -11.09 -0.15 13.86
N LEU A 324 -11.42 1.13 13.79
CA LEU A 324 -10.87 2.05 12.81
C LEU A 324 -9.37 2.26 13.02
N LEU A 325 -8.92 2.53 14.25
CA LEU A 325 -7.49 2.64 14.56
C LEU A 325 -6.74 1.33 14.26
N SER A 326 -7.29 0.18 14.66
CA SER A 326 -6.72 -1.13 14.34
C SER A 326 -6.58 -1.30 12.83
N ARG A 327 -7.61 -0.94 12.05
CA ARG A 327 -7.61 -1.00 10.58
C ARG A 327 -6.59 -0.07 9.94
N LEU A 328 -6.50 1.17 10.42
CA LEU A 328 -5.55 2.17 9.94
C LEU A 328 -4.10 1.78 10.31
N ASN A 329 -3.92 1.04 11.39
CA ASN A 329 -2.62 0.58 11.90
C ASN A 329 -2.14 -0.77 11.32
N GLN A 330 -2.87 -1.39 10.39
CA GLN A 330 -2.52 -2.74 9.88
C GLN A 330 -1.22 -2.79 9.07
N HIS A 331 -0.87 -1.70 8.39
CA HIS A 331 0.28 -1.66 7.49
C HIS A 331 1.30 -0.67 8.01
N HIS A 332 2.54 -1.15 8.18
CA HIS A 332 3.63 -0.29 8.58
C HIS A 332 4.08 0.63 7.43
N PHE A 333 4.24 1.92 7.73
CA PHE A 333 4.85 2.91 6.85
C PHE A 333 5.56 4.00 7.68
N PRO A 334 6.51 4.76 7.11
CA PRO A 334 7.42 5.59 7.91
C PRO A 334 6.71 6.66 8.78
N LEU A 335 5.66 7.30 8.27
CA LEU A 335 4.90 8.34 8.99
C LEU A 335 3.78 7.80 9.89
N GLN A 336 3.60 6.48 9.98
CA GLN A 336 2.46 5.85 10.65
C GLN A 336 2.33 6.28 12.10
N ARG A 337 3.42 6.27 12.88
CA ARG A 337 3.39 6.64 14.31
C ARG A 337 2.99 8.10 14.49
N ALA A 338 3.55 9.00 13.67
CA ALA A 338 3.22 10.42 13.69
C ALA A 338 1.73 10.65 13.33
N PHE A 339 1.22 9.94 12.32
CA PHE A 339 -0.19 10.03 11.96
C PHE A 339 -1.11 9.48 13.05
N ILE A 340 -0.76 8.37 13.70
CA ILE A 340 -1.56 7.83 14.82
C ILE A 340 -1.63 8.84 15.97
N SER A 341 -0.48 9.40 16.39
CA SER A 341 -0.44 10.44 17.42
C SER A 341 -1.30 11.64 17.05
N PHE A 342 -1.19 12.10 15.80
CA PHE A 342 -1.98 13.22 15.28
C PHE A 342 -3.48 12.92 15.28
N VAL A 343 -3.89 11.74 14.82
CA VAL A 343 -5.30 11.33 14.79
C VAL A 343 -5.86 11.23 16.20
N GLN A 344 -5.13 10.64 17.14
CA GLN A 344 -5.54 10.52 18.53
C GLN A 344 -5.73 11.90 19.17
N LEU A 345 -4.78 12.83 18.97
CA LEU A 345 -4.90 14.21 19.42
C LEU A 345 -6.13 14.90 18.84
N ARG A 346 -6.36 14.79 17.53
CA ARG A 346 -7.55 15.37 16.88
C ARG A 346 -8.85 14.80 17.44
N GLY A 347 -8.92 13.49 17.68
CA GLY A 347 -10.10 12.85 18.26
C GLY A 347 -10.40 13.31 19.68
N HIS A 348 -9.36 13.49 20.51
CA HIS A 348 -9.52 14.05 21.86
C HIS A 348 -10.05 15.48 21.81
N ILE A 349 -9.50 16.33 20.95
CA ILE A 349 -9.98 17.71 20.77
C ILE A 349 -11.44 17.73 20.28
N ALA A 350 -11.80 16.87 19.32
CA ALA A 350 -13.16 16.75 18.83
C ALA A 350 -14.15 16.32 19.92
N ALA A 351 -13.75 15.39 20.80
CA ALA A 351 -14.55 14.97 21.94
C ALA A 351 -14.74 16.11 22.97
N SER A 352 -13.68 16.86 23.30
CA SER A 352 -13.78 18.01 24.20
C SER A 352 -14.67 19.12 23.61
N LEU A 353 -14.56 19.40 22.30
CA LEU A 353 -15.43 20.34 21.60
C LEU A 353 -16.91 19.92 21.67
N ALA A 354 -17.21 18.65 21.40
CA ALA A 354 -18.57 18.12 21.48
C ALA A 354 -19.15 18.21 22.91
N LYS A 355 -18.31 17.93 23.92
CA LYS A 355 -18.69 18.02 25.33
C LYS A 355 -19.03 19.44 25.77
N ILE A 356 -18.22 20.43 25.34
CA ILE A 356 -18.43 21.85 25.71
C ILE A 356 -19.60 22.45 24.93
N GLY A 357 -19.69 22.18 23.63
CA GLY A 357 -20.82 22.62 22.81
C GLY A 357 -22.14 21.90 23.11
N ASN A 358 -22.12 20.86 23.95
CA ASN A 358 -23.25 19.98 24.24
C ASN A 358 -23.87 19.37 22.96
N ILE A 359 -23.01 18.92 22.04
CA ILE A 359 -23.38 18.39 20.71
C ILE A 359 -23.20 16.88 20.69
N GLY A 360 -24.32 16.16 20.76
CA GLY A 360 -24.35 14.70 20.66
C GLY A 360 -23.45 13.99 21.68
N ILE A 361 -22.97 12.80 21.31
CA ILE A 361 -22.08 11.98 22.16
C ILE A 361 -20.62 12.35 21.83
N PRO A 362 -19.77 12.71 22.80
CA PRO A 362 -18.36 13.06 22.57
C PRO A 362 -17.56 11.98 21.82
N GLU A 363 -17.83 10.71 22.12
CA GLU A 363 -17.22 9.57 21.44
C GLU A 363 -17.63 9.46 19.97
N GLN A 364 -18.82 9.93 19.60
CA GLN A 364 -19.26 9.99 18.20
C GLN A 364 -18.44 11.04 17.43
N ALA A 365 -18.22 12.22 18.02
CA ALA A 365 -17.37 13.25 17.42
C ALA A 365 -15.91 12.80 17.27
N CYS A 366 -15.36 12.07 18.26
CA CYS A 366 -14.04 11.45 18.16
C CYS A 366 -13.96 10.45 16.99
N THR A 367 -14.95 9.57 16.87
CA THR A 367 -15.05 8.59 15.77
C THR A 367 -15.05 9.29 14.42
N LEU A 368 -15.84 10.36 14.29
CA LEU A 368 -15.94 11.14 13.06
C LEU A 368 -14.61 11.81 12.69
N ALA A 369 -13.90 12.35 13.68
CA ALA A 369 -12.57 12.92 13.50
C ALA A 369 -11.54 11.87 13.03
N TYR A 370 -11.64 10.63 13.50
CA TYR A 370 -10.80 9.54 13.01
C TYR A 370 -11.11 9.20 11.55
N PHE A 371 -12.40 9.13 11.17
CA PHE A 371 -12.80 8.94 9.77
C PHE A 371 -12.26 10.07 8.87
N ALA A 372 -12.33 11.31 9.32
CA ALA A 372 -11.79 12.46 8.58
C ALA A 372 -10.27 12.36 8.33
N CYS A 373 -9.54 11.59 9.13
CA CYS A 373 -8.09 11.38 8.99
C CYS A 373 -7.71 10.13 8.19
N VAL A 374 -8.67 9.31 7.76
CA VAL A 374 -8.42 8.06 7.01
C VAL A 374 -7.55 8.28 5.78
N GLY A 375 -7.70 9.43 5.12
CA GLY A 375 -6.91 9.83 3.96
C GLY A 375 -5.40 9.70 4.18
N LEU A 376 -4.91 9.93 5.40
CA LEU A 376 -3.48 9.84 5.74
C LEU A 376 -2.91 8.42 5.62
N PHE A 377 -3.74 7.41 5.86
CA PHE A 377 -3.32 6.00 5.89
C PHE A 377 -3.63 5.28 4.59
N THR A 378 -4.59 5.78 3.82
CA THR A 378 -5.02 5.18 2.54
C THR A 378 -4.25 5.74 1.34
N HIS A 379 -3.80 6.99 1.40
CA HIS A 379 -3.14 7.65 0.28
C HIS A 379 -1.76 7.03 -0.02
N VAL A 380 -1.57 6.58 -1.26
CA VAL A 380 -0.39 5.78 -1.65
C VAL A 380 0.92 6.53 -1.47
N GLN A 381 0.98 7.81 -1.83
CA GLN A 381 2.19 8.62 -1.68
C GLN A 381 2.65 8.75 -0.22
N LEU A 382 1.71 8.84 0.72
CA LEU A 382 2.02 9.04 2.14
C LEU A 382 2.65 7.80 2.77
N LYS A 383 2.42 6.61 2.19
CA LYS A 383 3.05 5.36 2.63
C LYS A 383 4.53 5.27 2.28
N ILE A 384 4.99 6.07 1.32
CA ILE A 384 6.38 6.06 0.84
C ILE A 384 7.16 7.25 1.44
N GLN A 385 6.46 8.33 1.82
CA GLN A 385 7.08 9.50 2.43
C GLN A 385 7.73 9.13 3.77
N THR A 386 9.00 9.52 3.94
CA THR A 386 9.76 9.37 5.18
C THR A 386 9.63 10.56 6.11
N GLN A 387 9.26 11.73 5.57
CA GLN A 387 9.13 12.97 6.32
C GLN A 387 7.79 13.65 6.04
N TRP A 388 7.19 14.22 7.09
CA TRP A 388 5.93 14.95 6.98
C TRP A 388 6.16 16.31 6.31
N GLN A 389 5.85 16.40 5.03
CA GLN A 389 5.94 17.65 4.28
C GLN A 389 4.72 18.53 4.54
N LYS A 390 4.86 19.47 5.48
CA LYS A 390 3.79 20.39 5.86
C LYS A 390 3.42 21.34 4.69
N SER A 391 2.14 21.69 4.62
CA SER A 391 1.64 22.74 3.73
C SER A 391 1.00 23.85 4.57
N ASN A 392 1.39 25.10 4.32
CA ASN A 392 0.99 26.26 5.12
C ASN A 392 -0.26 26.96 4.55
N ARG A 393 -1.14 26.19 3.90
CA ARG A 393 -2.42 26.69 3.39
C ARG A 393 -3.50 26.64 4.49
N THR A 394 -4.77 26.79 4.14
CA THR A 394 -5.93 26.82 5.07
C THR A 394 -5.83 25.78 6.19
N SER A 395 -5.91 26.19 7.44
CA SER A 395 -5.65 25.30 8.59
C SER A 395 -6.78 24.29 8.85
N TYR A 396 -7.99 24.56 8.38
CA TYR A 396 -9.20 23.75 8.61
C TYR A 396 -9.44 22.64 7.58
N ASP A 397 -8.70 22.62 6.47
CA ASP A 397 -8.88 21.61 5.41
C ASP A 397 -7.83 20.50 5.51
N MET A 398 -8.26 19.26 5.27
CA MET A 398 -7.37 18.09 5.27
C MET A 398 -6.46 18.06 4.04
N THR A 399 -6.92 18.61 2.92
CA THR A 399 -6.14 18.67 1.66
C THR A 399 -4.85 19.46 1.80
N THR A 400 -4.78 20.35 2.79
CA THR A 400 -3.65 21.25 3.03
C THR A 400 -2.78 20.79 4.21
N LEU A 401 -3.06 19.62 4.80
CA LEU A 401 -2.29 19.11 5.93
C LEU A 401 -0.92 18.55 5.50
N VAL A 402 -0.87 17.87 4.35
CA VAL A 402 0.34 17.25 3.79
C VAL A 402 0.45 17.59 2.31
N ARG A 403 1.66 17.88 1.84
CA ARG A 403 1.93 18.00 0.39
C ARG A 403 1.83 16.62 -0.26
N CYS A 404 0.80 16.43 -1.08
CA CYS A 404 0.58 15.20 -1.85
C CYS A 404 -0.06 15.50 -3.21
N VAL A 405 0.08 14.55 -4.13
CA VAL A 405 -0.55 14.56 -5.46
C VAL A 405 -2.04 14.26 -5.29
N LYS A 406 -2.92 15.04 -5.95
CA LYS A 406 -4.39 14.91 -5.85
C LYS A 406 -4.88 14.96 -4.39
N PRO A 407 -4.65 16.07 -3.66
CA PRO A 407 -4.95 16.16 -2.23
C PRO A 407 -6.45 16.02 -1.90
N GLU A 408 -7.33 16.25 -2.87
CA GLU A 408 -8.77 15.97 -2.79
C GLU A 408 -9.07 14.50 -2.42
N GLN A 409 -8.19 13.58 -2.80
CA GLN A 409 -8.34 12.17 -2.48
C GLN A 409 -8.37 11.91 -0.97
N LEU A 410 -7.66 12.72 -0.17
CA LEU A 410 -7.65 12.61 1.29
C LEU A 410 -9.07 12.74 1.88
N ARG A 411 -9.89 13.62 1.31
CA ARG A 411 -11.30 13.79 1.72
C ARG A 411 -12.18 12.69 1.15
N SER A 412 -12.03 12.39 -0.14
CA SER A 412 -12.85 11.35 -0.80
C SER A 412 -12.70 9.98 -0.12
N HIS A 413 -11.51 9.65 0.37
CA HIS A 413 -11.27 8.40 1.09
C HIS A 413 -11.96 8.37 2.46
N ALA A 414 -12.04 9.51 3.15
CA ALA A 414 -12.77 9.60 4.42
C ALA A 414 -14.26 9.34 4.23
N VAL A 415 -14.85 9.96 3.21
CA VAL A 415 -16.28 9.83 2.86
C VAL A 415 -16.59 8.40 2.40
N SER A 416 -15.82 7.87 1.45
CA SER A 416 -16.01 6.51 0.94
C SER A 416 -15.87 5.44 2.03
N MET A 417 -14.96 5.65 2.99
CA MET A 417 -14.81 4.73 4.11
C MET A 417 -15.97 4.84 5.11
N ALA A 418 -16.43 6.07 5.41
CA ALA A 418 -17.57 6.28 6.29
C ALA A 418 -18.87 5.67 5.72
N GLU A 419 -19.10 5.81 4.40
CA GLU A 419 -20.21 5.18 3.69
C GLU A 419 -20.14 3.66 3.77
N ALA A 420 -18.96 3.09 3.49
CA ALA A 420 -18.78 1.65 3.51
C ALA A 420 -18.88 1.03 4.92
N TRP A 421 -18.62 1.82 5.96
CA TRP A 421 -18.78 1.44 7.37
C TRP A 421 -20.17 1.79 7.92
N GLN A 422 -21.11 2.17 7.04
CA GLN A 422 -22.50 2.46 7.37
C GLN A 422 -22.65 3.52 8.48
N GLN A 423 -21.81 4.56 8.45
CA GLN A 423 -21.95 5.71 9.35
C GLN A 423 -23.26 6.46 9.09
N ARG A 424 -23.72 7.26 10.07
CA ARG A 424 -25.03 7.92 9.99
C ARG A 424 -25.00 8.97 8.87
N ARG A 425 -26.12 9.15 8.17
CA ARG A 425 -26.20 10.07 7.01
C ARG A 425 -25.75 11.49 7.34
N HIS A 426 -26.08 12.00 8.52
CA HIS A 426 -25.67 13.34 8.94
C HIS A 426 -24.16 13.48 9.17
N GLU A 427 -23.47 12.40 9.56
CA GLU A 427 -22.01 12.37 9.72
C GLU A 427 -21.30 12.38 8.36
N ILE A 428 -21.83 11.64 7.39
CA ILE A 428 -21.32 11.61 6.02
C ILE A 428 -21.47 12.99 5.36
N VAL A 429 -22.61 13.66 5.57
CA VAL A 429 -22.82 15.03 5.09
C VAL A 429 -21.84 16.01 5.74
N ALA A 430 -21.60 15.88 7.04
CA ALA A 430 -20.59 16.71 7.74
C ALA A 430 -19.17 16.49 7.19
N LEU A 431 -18.76 15.24 6.94
CA LEU A 431 -17.46 14.90 6.33
C LEU A 431 -17.30 15.45 4.91
N ASN A 432 -18.38 15.51 4.14
CA ASN A 432 -18.34 16.09 2.80
C ASN A 432 -18.15 17.61 2.85
N ASN A 433 -18.82 18.31 3.77
CA ASN A 433 -18.99 19.75 3.69
C ASN A 433 -18.16 20.58 4.69
N TYR A 434 -17.42 19.97 5.63
CA TYR A 434 -16.67 20.74 6.65
C TYR A 434 -15.61 21.70 6.09
N HIS A 435 -15.20 21.54 4.84
CA HIS A 435 -14.20 22.38 4.19
C HIS A 435 -14.79 23.67 3.59
N ASP A 436 -16.12 23.77 3.49
CA ASP A 436 -16.79 24.94 2.91
C ASP A 436 -17.23 25.90 4.01
N VAL A 437 -16.75 27.14 3.95
CA VAL A 437 -17.12 28.20 4.90
C VAL A 437 -18.59 28.57 4.72
N ASN A 438 -19.08 28.58 3.47
CA ASN A 438 -20.45 29.01 3.16
C ASN A 438 -21.47 27.99 3.68
N TYR A 439 -21.10 26.71 3.71
CA TYR A 439 -21.94 25.67 4.29
C TYR A 439 -22.24 25.91 5.79
N LEU A 440 -21.30 26.50 6.53
CA LEU A 440 -21.47 26.83 7.94
C LEU A 440 -22.37 28.06 8.16
N THR A 441 -22.36 29.01 7.24
CA THR A 441 -23.10 30.28 7.36
C THR A 441 -24.52 30.20 6.80
N GLU A 442 -24.74 29.47 5.71
CA GLU A 442 -26.02 29.40 5.00
C GLU A 442 -27.02 28.43 5.65
N ASN A 443 -26.54 27.34 6.26
CA ASN A 443 -27.41 26.32 6.84
C ASN A 443 -27.72 26.58 8.31
N LYS A 444 -29.00 26.82 8.62
CA LYS A 444 -29.48 26.97 9.99
C LYS A 444 -29.18 25.71 10.81
N ARG A 445 -28.44 25.88 11.92
CA ARG A 445 -28.27 24.99 13.10
C ARG A 445 -28.85 23.59 12.95
N SER A 446 -28.17 22.77 12.16
CA SER A 446 -28.46 21.35 12.04
C SER A 446 -27.31 20.56 12.66
N PRO A 447 -27.54 19.34 13.15
CA PRO A 447 -26.48 18.52 13.72
C PRO A 447 -25.34 18.25 12.72
N GLN A 448 -25.62 18.35 11.41
CA GLN A 448 -24.62 18.20 10.34
C GLN A 448 -23.63 19.37 10.32
N VAL A 449 -24.14 20.59 10.50
CA VAL A 449 -23.34 21.84 10.51
C VAL A 449 -22.49 21.91 11.78
N GLU A 450 -23.06 21.52 12.93
CA GLU A 450 -22.33 21.44 14.20
C GLU A 450 -21.18 20.42 14.12
N LEU A 451 -21.45 19.21 13.60
CA LEU A 451 -20.39 18.21 13.39
C LEU A 451 -19.33 18.66 12.38
N ALA A 452 -19.73 19.35 11.32
CA ALA A 452 -18.81 19.92 10.33
C ALA A 452 -17.89 20.97 10.98
N ALA A 453 -18.45 21.86 11.80
CA ALA A 453 -17.69 22.86 12.55
C ALA A 453 -16.69 22.20 13.54
N ILE A 454 -17.09 21.14 14.24
CA ILE A 454 -16.18 20.36 15.10
C ILE A 454 -15.03 19.77 14.29
N LEU A 455 -15.30 19.21 13.11
CA LEU A 455 -14.27 18.61 12.26
C LEU A 455 -13.22 19.63 11.78
N GLY A 456 -13.64 20.84 11.40
CA GLY A 456 -12.73 21.89 10.95
C GLY A 456 -11.93 22.50 12.10
N ILE A 457 -12.58 22.89 13.21
CA ILE A 457 -11.89 23.46 14.37
C ILE A 457 -10.93 22.44 14.99
N SER A 458 -11.36 21.18 15.16
CA SER A 458 -10.47 20.15 15.71
C SER A 458 -9.19 20.00 14.88
N LEU A 459 -9.28 20.07 13.54
CA LEU A 459 -8.11 20.01 12.67
C LEU A 459 -7.19 21.23 12.87
N MET A 460 -7.77 22.43 12.93
CA MET A 460 -7.01 23.66 13.16
C MET A 460 -6.23 23.61 14.48
N LEU A 461 -6.91 23.28 15.57
CA LEU A 461 -6.31 23.20 16.90
C LEU A 461 -5.23 22.11 16.98
N THR A 462 -5.48 20.95 16.35
CA THR A 462 -4.49 19.87 16.28
C THR A 462 -3.23 20.33 15.56
N ARG A 463 -3.36 21.07 14.45
CA ARG A 463 -2.19 21.60 13.71
C ARG A 463 -1.42 22.61 14.54
N GLU A 464 -2.10 23.53 15.22
CA GLU A 464 -1.47 24.51 16.12
C GLU A 464 -0.66 23.81 17.21
N LEU A 465 -1.25 22.80 17.87
CA LEU A 465 -0.62 22.10 18.99
C LEU A 465 0.49 21.13 18.54
N TYR A 466 0.29 20.40 17.45
CA TYR A 466 1.21 19.36 16.99
C TYR A 466 2.41 19.93 16.21
N PHE A 467 2.24 21.06 15.50
CA PHE A 467 3.29 21.68 14.71
C PHE A 467 3.84 22.98 15.29
N SER A 468 3.25 23.49 16.37
CA SER A 468 3.56 24.81 16.96
C SER A 468 3.38 25.96 15.95
N ASP A 469 2.40 25.84 15.05
CA ASP A 469 2.11 26.85 14.02
C ASP A 469 1.44 28.09 14.65
N ALA A 470 2.14 29.21 14.69
CA ALA A 470 1.69 30.40 15.43
C ALA A 470 0.73 31.35 14.68
N LYS A 471 0.54 31.20 13.36
CA LYS A 471 -0.23 32.18 12.56
C LYS A 471 -1.30 31.52 11.70
N ARG A 472 -2.57 31.80 12.02
CA ARG A 472 -3.73 31.49 11.17
C ARG A 472 -3.76 32.44 9.97
N CYS A 473 -4.04 31.93 8.77
CA CYS A 473 -4.35 32.80 7.63
C CYS A 473 -5.74 33.45 7.79
N VAL A 474 -6.00 34.55 7.08
CA VAL A 474 -7.27 35.31 7.15
C VAL A 474 -8.50 34.41 6.97
N GLN A 475 -8.46 33.50 5.99
CA GLN A 475 -9.53 32.53 5.74
C GLN A 475 -9.74 31.55 6.90
N SER A 476 -8.67 31.15 7.59
CA SER A 476 -8.78 30.28 8.76
C SER A 476 -9.32 31.02 9.98
N GLN A 477 -9.07 32.33 10.09
CA GLN A 477 -9.67 33.16 11.15
C GLN A 477 -11.18 33.31 10.92
N GLN A 478 -11.61 33.59 9.68
CA GLN A 478 -13.02 33.68 9.30
C GLN A 478 -13.76 32.35 9.47
N TYR A 479 -13.12 31.24 9.11
CA TYR A 479 -13.69 29.91 9.36
C TYR A 479 -13.85 29.66 10.86
N CYS A 480 -12.84 30.00 11.68
CA CYS A 480 -12.89 29.81 13.12
C CYS A 480 -14.01 30.63 13.78
N SER A 481 -14.23 31.90 13.38
CA SER A 481 -15.33 32.69 13.92
C SER A 481 -16.69 32.09 13.58
N SER A 482 -16.90 31.73 12.30
CA SER A 482 -18.14 31.12 11.82
C SER A 482 -18.43 29.78 12.50
N ALA A 483 -17.40 28.96 12.70
CA ALA A 483 -17.51 27.68 13.38
C ALA A 483 -17.74 27.84 14.89
N CYS A 484 -17.12 28.83 15.55
CA CYS A 484 -17.41 29.13 16.96
C CYS A 484 -18.87 29.61 17.15
N GLU A 485 -19.40 30.43 16.24
CA GLU A 485 -20.80 30.85 16.24
C GLU A 485 -21.76 29.67 16.06
N ALA A 486 -21.42 28.73 15.16
CA ALA A 486 -22.19 27.51 14.96
C ALA A 486 -22.21 26.61 16.22
N LEU A 487 -21.08 26.51 16.93
CA LEU A 487 -20.93 25.67 18.13
C LEU A 487 -21.32 26.35 19.44
N ARG A 488 -21.54 27.67 19.43
CA ARG A 488 -21.75 28.51 20.63
C ARG A 488 -20.60 28.46 21.64
N ILE A 489 -19.37 28.36 21.13
CA ILE A 489 -18.16 28.27 21.95
C ILE A 489 -17.45 29.61 21.95
N ASN A 490 -17.04 30.07 23.12
CA ASN A 490 -16.29 31.30 23.30
C ASN A 490 -14.78 31.08 23.10
N GLY A 491 -14.04 32.15 22.79
CA GLY A 491 -12.58 32.07 22.63
C GLY A 491 -11.83 31.55 23.87
N GLN A 492 -12.34 31.82 25.07
CA GLN A 492 -11.78 31.32 26.33
C GLN A 492 -11.94 29.80 26.49
N GLU A 493 -13.08 29.25 26.06
CA GLU A 493 -13.34 27.81 26.08
C GLU A 493 -12.45 27.08 25.07
N LEU A 494 -12.16 27.72 23.93
CA LEU A 494 -11.22 27.20 22.93
C LEU A 494 -9.79 27.09 23.50
N GLU A 495 -9.34 28.10 24.25
CA GLU A 495 -8.04 28.07 24.94
C GLU A 495 -8.02 27.05 26.09
N TYR A 496 -9.14 26.86 26.79
CA TYR A 496 -9.27 25.79 27.77
C TYR A 496 -9.09 24.41 27.12
N ILE A 497 -9.75 24.15 25.98
CA ILE A 497 -9.59 22.88 25.24
C ILE A 497 -8.14 22.69 24.79
N LYS A 498 -7.48 23.75 24.29
CA LYS A 498 -6.05 23.67 23.94
C LYS A 498 -5.19 23.30 25.13
N SER A 499 -5.46 23.89 26.30
CA SER A 499 -4.73 23.61 27.53
C SER A 499 -4.93 22.16 27.99
N GLU A 500 -6.17 21.66 27.97
CA GLU A 500 -6.52 20.27 28.29
C GLU A 500 -5.85 19.30 27.33
N ALA A 501 -5.94 19.55 26.02
CA ALA A 501 -5.27 18.74 25.00
C ALA A 501 -3.75 18.76 25.16
N TYR A 502 -3.14 19.88 25.54
CA TYR A 502 -1.70 20.00 25.75
C TYR A 502 -1.21 19.17 26.95
N THR A 503 -1.98 19.09 28.04
CA THR A 503 -1.65 18.20 29.17
C THR A 503 -1.63 16.72 28.76
N ILE A 504 -2.48 16.37 27.78
CA ILE A 504 -2.57 15.03 27.20
C ILE A 504 -1.47 14.82 26.13
N CYS A 505 -0.97 15.88 25.47
CA CYS A 505 0.06 15.82 24.42
C CYS A 505 1.41 15.25 24.86
N HIS A 506 1.76 15.24 26.15
CA HIS A 506 3.03 14.67 26.63
C HIS A 506 3.20 13.18 26.26
N SER A 507 2.12 12.47 25.92
CA SER A 507 2.18 11.10 25.38
C SER A 507 2.20 10.98 23.85
N PHE A 508 1.99 12.08 23.10
CA PHE A 508 1.75 12.07 21.65
C PHE A 508 2.74 12.90 20.81
N SER A 509 3.69 13.58 21.46
CA SER A 509 4.73 14.37 20.77
C SER A 509 5.58 13.52 19.81
N PRO A 510 5.86 14.00 18.58
CA PRO A 510 6.94 13.47 17.78
C PRO A 510 8.26 13.99 18.38
N LEU A 511 8.94 13.17 19.18
CA LEU A 511 10.37 13.35 19.42
C LEU A 511 11.14 13.11 18.12
#